data_AF-A0A9W7M510-F1
#
_entry.id   AF-A0A9W7M510-F1
#
_cell.length_a   1.000
_cell.length_b   1.000
_cell.length_c   1.000
_cell.angle_alpha   90.00
_cell.angle_beta   90.00
_cell.angle_gamma   90.00
#
_symmetry.space_group_name_H-M   'P 1'
#
loop_
_entity.id
_entity.type
_entity.pdbx_description
1 polymer ?
#
loop_
_entity_poly.entity_id
_entity_poly.type
_entity_poly.pdbx_seq_one_letter_code
_entity_poly.pdbx_strand_id
1 'polypeptide(L)' 'MAKNSMTLVYNQCLYKFADKQIVRLQETPDQIPEGGTPHTVSLLMHDKLVDAGKPGDRDEVRHLRNHVV' A
#
# COMPACT_ATOMS: atom_id res chain seq x y z
N MET A 1 10.62 -26.46 -28.39
CA MET A 1 9.45 -26.07 -27.57
C MET A 1 8.65 -27.35 -27.31
N ALA A 2 8.44 -27.74 -26.05
CA ALA A 2 7.73 -28.99 -25.73
C ALA A 2 6.22 -28.83 -26.03
N LYS A 3 5.57 -29.88 -26.53
CA LYS A 3 4.11 -29.89 -26.71
C LYS A 3 3.46 -29.69 -25.34
N ASN A 4 2.55 -28.72 -25.22
CA ASN A 4 1.80 -28.36 -24.00
C ASN A 4 2.58 -27.66 -22.88
N SER A 5 3.74 -27.05 -23.17
CA SER A 5 4.35 -26.12 -22.21
C SER A 5 3.75 -24.71 -22.36
N MET A 6 3.26 -24.10 -21.28
CA MET A 6 2.90 -22.69 -21.28
C MET A 6 4.14 -21.82 -21.07
N THR A 7 4.26 -20.75 -21.85
CA THR A 7 5.29 -19.72 -21.67
C THR A 7 4.59 -18.41 -21.37
N LEU A 8 4.86 -17.83 -20.20
CA LEU A 8 4.38 -16.50 -19.86
C LEU A 8 5.31 -15.46 -20.48
N VAL A 9 4.77 -14.60 -21.34
CA VAL A 9 5.51 -13.43 -21.84
C VAL A 9 5.16 -12.24 -20.96
N TYR A 10 5.96 -12.03 -19.92
CA TYR A 10 5.71 -11.04 -18.85
C TYR A 10 5.33 -9.65 -19.39
N ASN A 11 6.10 -9.12 -20.35
CA ASN A 11 5.89 -7.77 -20.90
C ASN A 11 4.64 -7.63 -21.79
N GLN A 12 3.97 -8.72 -22.16
CA GLN A 12 2.76 -8.70 -23.00
C GLN A 12 1.47 -8.77 -22.17
N CYS A 13 1.57 -8.85 -20.84
CA CYS A 13 0.45 -8.86 -19.92
C CYS A 13 -0.14 -7.46 -19.66
N LEU A 14 -0.29 -6.64 -20.71
CA LEU A 14 -0.67 -5.21 -20.65
C LEU A 14 -1.95 -4.94 -19.84
N TYR A 15 -2.87 -5.90 -19.75
CA TYR A 15 -4.16 -5.76 -19.07
C TYR A 15 -4.18 -6.25 -17.60
N LYS A 16 -3.06 -6.73 -17.04
CA LYS A 16 -3.03 -7.34 -15.69
C LYS A 16 -2.12 -6.63 -14.67
N PHE A 17 -1.42 -5.58 -15.08
CA PHE A 17 -0.64 -4.77 -14.15
C PHE A 17 -1.52 -3.69 -13.53
N ALA A 18 -1.41 -3.55 -12.21
CA ALA A 18 -2.10 -2.51 -11.45
C ALA A 18 -1.10 -1.92 -10.47
N ASP A 19 -1.15 -0.60 -10.31
CA ASP A 19 -0.25 0.11 -9.43
C ASP A 19 -0.60 -0.15 -7.96
N LYS A 20 0.45 -0.36 -7.16
CA LYS A 20 0.36 -0.59 -5.73
C LYS A 20 1.45 0.19 -5.02
N GLN A 21 1.10 0.87 -3.95
CA GLN A 21 2.05 1.61 -3.13
C GLN A 21 1.88 1.25 -1.66
N ILE A 22 2.99 1.00 -0.96
CA ILE A 22 2.99 0.79 0.48
C ILE A 22 3.35 2.11 1.15
N VAL A 23 2.49 2.57 2.03
CA VAL A 23 2.66 3.81 2.80
C VAL A 23 2.70 3.50 4.29
N ARG A 24 3.61 4.13 5.02
CA ARG A 24 3.69 4.06 6.48
C ARG A 24 2.99 5.27 7.09
N LEU A 25 1.93 5.03 7.87
CA LEU A 25 1.18 6.06 8.57
C LEU A 25 1.44 5.98 10.07
N GLN A 26 1.81 7.12 10.66
CA GLN A 26 1.94 7.26 12.11
C GLN A 26 0.63 7.80 12.70
N GLU A 27 0.31 7.39 13.92
CA GLU A 27 -0.77 8.03 14.70
C GLU A 27 -0.50 9.52 14.96
N THR A 28 -1.55 10.27 15.27
CA THR A 28 -1.44 11.70 15.56
C THR A 28 -0.75 11.92 16.91
N PRO A 29 0.21 12.86 17.04
CA PRO A 29 1.00 13.03 18.26
C PRO A 29 0.18 13.27 19.55
N ASP A 30 -0.99 13.88 19.45
CA ASP A 30 -1.92 14.12 20.57
C ASP A 30 -2.59 12.86 21.11
N GLN A 31 -2.55 11.75 20.35
CA GLN A 31 -3.13 10.47 20.75
C GLN A 31 -2.09 9.51 21.35
N ILE A 32 -0.81 9.89 21.37
CA ILE A 32 0.26 9.09 21.94
C ILE A 32 0.23 9.19 23.47
N PRO A 33 0.21 8.06 24.21
CA PRO A 33 0.32 8.08 25.67
C PRO A 33 1.59 8.78 26.16
N GLU A 34 1.53 9.46 27.31
CA GLU A 34 2.69 10.13 27.88
C GLU A 34 3.86 9.15 28.10
N GLY A 35 5.04 9.51 27.58
CA GLY A 35 6.22 8.65 27.62
C GLY A 35 6.22 7.47 26.63
N GLY A 36 5.19 7.35 25.80
CA GLY A 36 5.10 6.34 24.74
C GLY A 36 5.89 6.71 23.47
N THR A 37 6.24 5.71 22.67
CA THR A 37 6.76 5.90 21.31
C THR A 37 5.63 5.83 20.30
N PRO A 38 5.64 6.64 19.23
CA PRO A 38 4.59 6.58 18.22
C PRO A 38 4.46 5.21 17.54
N HIS A 39 3.23 4.76 17.35
CA HIS A 39 2.91 3.58 16.55
C HIS A 39 2.76 3.92 15.06
N THR A 40 3.14 2.97 14.21
CA THR A 40 3.01 3.07 12.75
C THR A 40 2.25 1.87 12.21
N VAL A 41 1.41 2.10 11.20
CA VAL A 41 0.74 1.06 10.42
C VAL A 41 1.16 1.15 8.95
N SER A 42 1.14 0.02 8.25
CA SER A 42 1.38 -0.03 6.80
C SER A 42 0.04 -0.10 6.07
N LEU A 43 -0.11 0.73 5.04
CA LEU A 43 -1.28 0.80 4.17
C LEU A 43 -0.87 0.41 2.75
N LEU A 44 -1.73 -0.37 2.09
CA LEU A 44 -1.59 -0.67 0.66
C LEU A 44 -2.56 0.20 -0.13
N MET A 45 -2.01 1.15 -0.89
CA MET A 45 -2.76 2.00 -1.81
C MET A 45 -2.87 1.34 -3.18
N HIS A 46 -4.02 1.53 -3.83
CA HIS A 46 -4.36 0.96 -5.13
C HIS A 46 -4.83 2.03 -6.10
N ASP A 47 -4.56 1.80 -7.39
CA ASP A 47 -5.08 2.58 -8.51
C ASP A 47 -4.87 4.10 -8.29
N LYS A 48 -5.94 4.88 -8.26
CA LYS A 48 -5.92 6.34 -8.14
C LYS A 48 -5.37 6.87 -6.80
N LEU A 49 -5.20 6.01 -5.80
CA LEU A 49 -4.62 6.38 -4.51
C LEU A 49 -3.10 6.30 -4.52
N VAL A 50 -2.50 5.65 -5.52
CA VAL A 50 -1.05 5.65 -5.70
C VAL A 50 -0.57 7.08 -5.95
N ASP A 51 0.44 7.50 -5.22
CA ASP A 51 1.06 8.83 -5.23
C ASP A 51 0.11 9.98 -4.83
N ALA A 52 -1.00 9.67 -4.17
CA ALA A 52 -1.93 10.68 -3.67
C ALA A 52 -1.37 11.50 -2.49
N GLY A 53 -0.56 10.87 -1.63
CA GLY A 53 0.03 11.49 -0.44
C GLY A 53 1.53 11.72 -0.56
N LYS A 54 2.04 12.70 0.19
CA LYS A 54 3.47 13.03 0.30
C LYS A 54 3.99 12.78 1.71
N PRO A 55 5.30 12.54 1.88
CA PRO A 55 5.89 12.39 3.21
C PRO A 55 5.61 13.61 4.10
N GLY A 56 5.02 13.37 5.27
CA GLY A 56 4.68 14.40 6.25
C GLY A 56 3.26 14.94 6.16
N ASP A 57 2.46 14.52 5.17
CA ASP A 57 1.04 14.85 5.09
C ASP A 57 0.28 14.29 6.29
N ARG A 58 -0.76 15.02 6.72
CA ARG A 58 -1.65 14.65 7.83
C ARG A 58 -2.99 14.25 7.25
N ASP A 59 -3.14 12.97 6.95
CA ASP A 59 -4.31 12.45 6.26
C ASP A 59 -5.21 11.62 7.18
N GLU A 60 -6.53 11.77 6.98
CA GLU A 60 -7.51 10.87 7.58
C GLU A 60 -7.73 9.65 6.66
N VAL A 61 -7.50 8.47 7.21
CA VAL A 61 -7.41 7.22 6.48
C VAL A 61 -8.68 6.39 6.75
N ARG A 62 -9.65 6.41 5.82
CA ARG A 62 -10.89 5.61 5.91
C ARG A 62 -10.77 4.29 5.14
N HIS A 63 -10.52 3.18 5.85
CA HIS A 63 -10.21 1.89 5.24
C HIS A 63 -11.10 0.76 5.78
N LEU A 64 -11.35 -0.27 4.96
CA LEU A 64 -11.87 -1.56 5.43
C LEU A 64 -10.70 -2.35 6.03
N ARG A 65 -10.81 -2.77 7.29
CA ARG A 65 -9.76 -3.53 8.01
C ARG A 65 -9.61 -4.95 7.46
N ASN A 66 -9.01 -5.11 6.29
CA ASN A 66 -8.60 -6.42 5.79
C ASN A 66 -7.07 -6.41 5.64
N HIS A 67 -6.42 -7.13 6.56
CA HIS A 67 -4.97 -7.30 6.70
C HIS A 67 -4.15 -6.05 7.03
N VAL A 68 -4.06 -5.79 8.34
CA VAL A 68 -2.79 -5.37 8.93
C VAL A 68 -1.86 -6.56 8.77
N VAL A 69 -0.81 -6.43 7.96
CA VAL A 69 0.32 -7.38 7.98
C VAL A 69 1.15 -7.09 9.22
#